data_AF-A0A7W1UQ98-F1
#
_entry.id   AF-A0A7W1UQ98-F1
#
_cell.length_a   1.000
_cell.length_b   1.000
_cell.length_c   1.000
_cell.angle_alpha   90.00
_cell.angle_beta   90.00
_cell.angle_gamma   90.00
#
_symmetry.space_group_name_H-M   'P 1'
#
loop_
_entity.id
_entity.type
_entity.pdbx_description
1 polymer ?
#
loop_
_entity_poly.entity_id
_entity_poly.type
_entity_poly.pdbx_seq_one_letter_code
_entity_poly.pdbx_strand_id
1 'polypeptide(L)'
;MSNKASDNLFQLIKSLSKSEKRYFSIYASRHTLGEKNNYVILFSAIDKQTEYDEGAILNQFKKEPFINKFSITKARLYDVILDSMSAFHSSSSIDAQLKRDLHCAEILYKKTLYEQCAK
;
A
#
# COMPACT_ATOMS: atom_id res chain seq x y z
N MET A 1 15.56 23.97 1.21
CA MET A 1 15.89 22.55 0.94
C MET A 1 15.53 21.70 2.17
N SER A 2 14.29 21.20 2.31
CA SER A 2 13.94 20.24 3.37
C SER A 2 12.54 19.66 3.18
N ASN A 3 12.25 19.07 2.01
CA ASN A 3 10.96 18.38 1.81
C ASN A 3 11.03 17.12 0.93
N LYS A 4 12.23 16.54 0.75
CA LYS A 4 12.44 15.35 -0.11
C LYS A 4 11.51 14.19 0.25
N ALA A 5 11.34 13.89 1.54
CA ALA A 5 10.46 12.79 1.96
C ALA A 5 8.99 13.02 1.58
N SER A 6 8.53 14.27 1.67
CA SER A 6 7.15 14.64 1.32
C SER A 6 6.93 14.63 -0.20
N ASP A 7 7.92 15.10 -0.94
CA ASP A 7 7.94 15.07 -2.40
C ASP A 7 7.98 13.63 -2.92
N ASN A 8 8.80 12.76 -2.32
CA ASN A 8 8.85 11.33 -2.64
C ASN A 8 7.49 10.64 -2.44
N LEU A 9 6.79 10.95 -1.34
CA LEU A 9 5.45 10.39 -1.09
C LEU A 9 4.44 10.87 -2.13
N PHE A 10 4.45 12.16 -2.46
CA PHE A 10 3.57 12.70 -3.50
C PHE A 10 3.86 12.06 -4.87
N GLN A 11 5.13 11.98 -5.26
CA GLN A 11 5.56 11.33 -6.50
C GLN A 11 5.12 9.86 -6.56
N LEU A 12 5.31 9.11 -5.47
CA LEU A 12 4.87 7.73 -5.38
C LEU A 12 3.35 7.62 -5.61
N ILE A 13 2.54 8.41 -4.88
CA ILE A 13 1.08 8.39 -5.02
C ILE A 13 0.65 8.73 -6.46
N LYS A 14 1.34 9.68 -7.11
CA LYS A 14 1.06 10.08 -8.49
C LYS A 14 1.48 9.06 -9.53
N SER A 15 2.50 8.25 -9.26
CA SER A 15 2.93 7.17 -10.16
C SER A 15 1.96 5.98 -10.20
N LEU A 16 1.07 5.84 -9.21
CA LEU A 16 0.16 4.70 -9.14
C LEU A 16 -0.93 4.76 -10.21
N SER A 17 -1.18 3.62 -10.84
CA SER A 17 -2.32 3.39 -11.73
C SER A 17 -3.65 3.40 -10.97
N LYS A 18 -4.77 3.59 -11.69
CA LYS A 18 -6.13 3.56 -11.08
C LYS A 18 -6.41 2.24 -10.35
N SER A 19 -5.92 1.11 -10.88
CA SER A 19 -6.01 -0.20 -10.25
C SER A 19 -5.22 -0.29 -8.95
N GLU A 20 -3.98 0.20 -8.94
CA GLU A 20 -3.12 0.21 -7.75
C GLU A 20 -3.69 1.08 -6.64
N LYS A 21 -4.20 2.28 -6.97
CA LYS A 21 -4.86 3.17 -5.99
C LYS A 21 -6.10 2.50 -5.37
N ARG A 22 -6.90 1.82 -6.18
CA ARG A 22 -8.06 1.06 -5.69
C ARG A 22 -7.62 -0.09 -4.79
N TYR A 23 -6.58 -0.82 -5.17
CA TYR A 23 -6.05 -1.91 -4.36
C TYR A 23 -5.52 -1.40 -3.01
N PHE A 24 -4.70 -0.35 -3.01
CA PHE A 24 -4.23 0.30 -1.78
C PHE A 24 -5.38 0.68 -0.85
N SER A 25 -6.44 1.29 -1.40
CA SER A 25 -7.62 1.68 -0.60
C SER A 25 -8.23 0.48 0.13
N ILE A 26 -8.39 -0.65 -0.57
CA ILE A 26 -8.91 -1.90 0.00
C ILE A 26 -7.90 -2.50 1.01
N TYR A 27 -6.62 -2.52 0.67
CA TYR A 27 -5.53 -3.04 1.48
C TYR A 27 -5.47 -2.31 2.83
N ALA A 28 -5.39 -0.98 2.79
CA ALA A 28 -5.34 -0.14 3.98
C ALA A 28 -6.59 -0.36 4.84
N SER A 29 -7.79 -0.46 4.26
CA SER A 29 -9.04 -0.71 5.00
C SER A 29 -9.06 -2.03 5.76
N ARG A 30 -8.33 -3.05 5.31
CA ARG A 30 -8.26 -4.36 5.97
C ARG A 30 -7.28 -4.40 7.14
N HIS A 31 -6.24 -3.57 7.09
CA HIS A 31 -5.16 -3.57 8.07
C HIS A 31 -5.33 -2.53 9.21
N THR A 32 -6.43 -1.77 9.23
CA THR A 32 -6.76 -0.86 10.34
C THR A 32 -7.66 -1.53 11.38
N LEU A 33 -7.08 -1.93 12.52
CA LEU A 33 -7.79 -2.30 13.75
C LEU A 33 -8.25 -1.02 14.48
N GLY A 34 -9.45 -0.55 14.16
CA GLY A 34 -10.06 0.60 14.85
C GLY A 34 -9.60 1.98 14.37
N GLU A 35 -10.51 2.94 14.52
CA GLU A 35 -10.51 4.31 14.00
C GLU A 35 -10.56 4.45 12.46
N LYS A 36 -11.22 5.52 12.01
CA LYS A 36 -11.27 5.93 10.60
C LYS A 36 -9.90 5.78 9.98
N ASN A 37 -9.84 5.23 8.77
CA ASN A 37 -8.57 4.95 8.12
C ASN A 37 -7.87 6.26 7.69
N ASN A 38 -7.09 6.82 8.61
CA ASN A 38 -6.37 8.07 8.44
C ASN A 38 -5.41 8.01 7.23
N TYR A 39 -4.90 6.81 6.90
CA TYR A 39 -4.05 6.60 5.73
C TYR A 39 -4.82 6.77 4.43
N VAL A 40 -6.04 6.20 4.31
CA VAL A 40 -6.89 6.36 3.12
C VAL A 40 -7.32 7.81 2.94
N ILE A 41 -7.65 8.51 4.04
CA ILE A 41 -8.04 9.93 4.01
C ILE A 41 -6.86 10.79 3.54
N LEU A 42 -5.69 10.60 4.15
CA LEU A 42 -4.48 11.35 3.80
C LEU A 42 -4.03 11.06 2.36
N PHE A 43 -4.01 9.79 1.96
CA PHE A 43 -3.73 9.38 0.59
C PHE A 43 -4.65 10.09 -0.41
N SER A 44 -5.95 10.09 -0.14
CA SER A 44 -6.95 10.72 -1.02
C SER A 44 -6.78 12.23 -1.09
N ALA A 45 -6.36 12.88 -0.01
CA ALA A 45 -6.09 14.32 -0.01
C ALA A 45 -4.85 14.66 -0.84
N ILE A 46 -3.76 13.91 -0.67
CA ILE A 46 -2.52 14.07 -1.43
C ILE A 46 -2.76 13.78 -2.92
N ASP A 47 -3.51 12.71 -3.24
CA ASP A 47 -3.79 12.34 -4.63
C ASP A 47 -4.63 13.38 -5.39
N LYS A 48 -5.45 14.17 -4.68
CA LYS A 48 -6.25 15.25 -5.30
C LYS A 48 -5.42 16.50 -5.62
N GLN A 49 -4.27 16.68 -5.00
CA GLN A 49 -3.43 17.84 -5.25
C GLN A 49 -2.74 17.71 -6.62
N THR A 50 -2.65 18.81 -7.37
CA THR A 50 -1.87 18.88 -8.62
C THR A 50 -0.38 19.08 -8.34
N GLU A 51 -0.07 19.88 -7.32
CA GLU A 51 1.27 20.10 -6.77
C GLU A 51 1.21 19.89 -5.26
N TYR A 52 2.26 19.33 -4.69
CA TYR A 52 2.28 19.02 -3.26
C TYR A 52 2.29 20.29 -2.40
N ASP A 53 1.21 20.51 -1.66
CA ASP A 53 1.08 21.60 -0.68
C ASP A 53 0.76 21.02 0.70
N GLU A 54 1.79 20.94 1.54
CA GLU A 54 1.68 20.48 2.92
C GLU A 54 0.82 21.40 3.78
N GLY A 55 0.90 22.73 3.57
CA GLY A 55 0.13 23.70 4.32
C GLY A 55 -1.37 23.54 4.08
N ALA A 56 -1.77 23.28 2.83
CA ALA A 56 -3.15 22.98 2.48
C ALA A 56 -3.68 21.72 3.20
N ILE A 57 -2.88 20.65 3.27
CA ILE A 57 -3.26 19.40 3.96
C ILE A 57 -3.40 19.64 5.46
N LEU A 58 -2.41 20.29 6.08
CA LEU A 58 -2.44 20.63 7.50
C LEU A 58 -3.66 21.49 7.83
N ASN A 59 -3.99 22.47 6.97
CA ASN A 59 -5.16 23.34 7.11
C ASN A 59 -6.48 22.57 6.98
N GLN A 60 -6.57 21.63 6.05
CA GLN A 60 -7.76 20.81 5.80
C GLN A 60 -8.08 19.89 6.99
N PHE A 61 -7.05 19.34 7.65
CA PHE A 61 -7.21 18.32 8.70
C PHE A 61 -6.79 18.80 10.09
N LYS A 62 -6.77 20.11 10.38
CA LYS A 62 -6.31 20.67 11.67
C LYS A 62 -6.90 20.02 12.93
N LYS A 63 -8.12 19.47 12.83
CA LYS A 63 -8.84 18.85 13.95
C LYS A 63 -8.59 17.34 14.08
N GLU A 64 -7.90 16.74 13.12
CA GLU A 64 -7.65 15.31 13.10
C GLU A 64 -6.38 14.96 13.89
N PRO A 65 -6.42 13.92 14.75
CA PRO A 65 -5.31 13.60 15.65
C PRO A 65 -4.04 13.17 14.91
N PHE A 66 -4.15 12.65 13.68
CA PHE A 66 -3.00 12.19 12.89
C PHE A 66 -2.10 13.35 12.41
N ILE A 67 -2.62 14.58 12.37
CA ILE A 67 -1.87 15.78 11.98
C ILE A 67 -0.85 16.19 13.04
N ASN A 68 -1.12 15.91 14.32
CA ASN A 68 -0.16 16.19 15.41
C ASN A 68 1.17 15.43 15.24
N LYS A 69 1.16 14.32 14.49
CA LYS A 69 2.34 13.50 14.17
C LYS A 69 2.54 13.38 12.66
N PHE A 70 2.24 14.45 11.92
CA PHE A 70 2.15 14.42 10.45
C PHE A 70 3.38 13.82 9.75
N SER A 71 4.59 14.16 10.18
CA SER A 71 5.84 13.61 9.61
C SER A 71 5.91 12.09 9.75
N ILE A 72 5.57 11.55 10.92
CA ILE A 72 5.53 10.11 11.19
C ILE A 72 4.40 9.45 10.38
N THR A 73 3.23 10.09 10.32
CA THR A 73 2.09 9.59 9.54
C THR A 73 2.43 9.49 8.06
N LYS A 74 3.16 10.46 7.49
CA LYS A 74 3.65 10.42 6.10
C LYS A 74 4.63 9.27 5.86
N ALA A 75 5.62 9.09 6.74
CA ALA A 75 6.59 8.00 6.61
C ALA A 75 5.88 6.64 6.63
N ARG A 76 4.96 6.44 7.59
CA ARG A 76 4.15 5.20 7.65
C ARG A 76 3.25 5.02 6.43
N LEU A 77 2.65 6.10 5.93
CA LEU A 77 1.83 6.03 4.72
C LEU A 77 2.66 5.56 3.52
N TYR A 78 3.88 6.08 3.37
CA TYR A 78 4.82 5.64 2.33
C TYR A 78 5.09 4.14 2.42
N ASP A 79 5.44 3.64 3.61
CA ASP A 79 5.72 2.22 3.84
C ASP A 79 4.49 1.34 3.54
N VAL A 80 3.30 1.74 4.00
CA VAL A 80 2.06 1.00 3.76
C VAL A 80 1.68 0.99 2.28
N ILE A 81 1.95 2.08 1.54
CA ILE A 81 1.77 2.08 0.08
C ILE A 81 2.70 1.05 -0.56
N LEU A 82 3.99 1.04 -0.20
CA LEU A 82 4.95 0.06 -0.74
C LEU A 82 4.55 -1.38 -0.42
N ASP A 83 4.13 -1.67 0.81
CA ASP A 83 3.64 -2.99 1.21
C ASP A 83 2.41 -3.40 0.37
N SER A 84 1.48 -2.46 0.15
CA SER A 84 0.31 -2.71 -0.69
C SER A 84 0.70 -2.97 -2.15
N MET A 85 1.71 -2.29 -2.69
CA MET A 85 2.18 -2.49 -4.06
C MET A 85 2.89 -3.84 -4.18
N SER A 86 3.72 -4.18 -3.20
CA SER A 86 4.33 -5.49 -3.09
C SER A 86 3.26 -6.59 -3.06
N ALA A 87 2.21 -6.44 -2.25
CA ALA A 87 1.10 -7.39 -2.20
C ALA A 87 0.30 -7.47 -3.52
N PHE A 88 0.01 -6.33 -4.15
CA PHE A 88 -0.67 -6.27 -5.44
C PHE A 88 0.11 -7.05 -6.50
N HIS A 89 1.41 -6.76 -6.62
CA HIS A 89 2.29 -7.37 -7.61
C HIS A 89 2.77 -8.79 -7.23
N SER A 90 2.68 -9.18 -5.96
CA SER A 90 2.98 -10.57 -5.52
C SER A 90 2.01 -11.59 -6.12
N SER A 91 0.80 -11.15 -6.46
CA SER A 91 -0.21 -11.98 -7.10
C SER A 91 -0.08 -12.03 -8.63
N SER A 92 0.55 -11.02 -9.25
CA SER A 92 0.72 -10.90 -10.71
C SER A 92 2.12 -11.28 -11.21
N SER A 93 3.11 -11.35 -10.33
CA SER A 93 4.46 -11.79 -10.70
C SER A 93 4.45 -13.29 -11.00
N ILE A 94 4.73 -13.63 -12.27
CA ILE A 94 4.86 -15.01 -12.72
C ILE A 94 5.88 -15.76 -11.87
N ASP A 95 6.99 -15.14 -11.47
CA ASP A 95 7.97 -15.72 -10.55
C ASP A 95 7.39 -16.06 -9.18
N ALA A 96 6.56 -15.19 -8.62
CA ALA A 96 5.92 -15.42 -7.33
C ALA A 96 4.84 -16.52 -7.42
N GLN A 97 4.16 -16.62 -8.57
CA GLN A 97 3.24 -17.71 -8.85
C GLN A 97 3.98 -19.05 -9.00
N LEU A 98 5.03 -19.11 -9.83
CA LEU A 98 5.86 -20.30 -10.01
C LEU A 98 6.48 -20.80 -8.70
N LYS A 99 6.99 -19.91 -7.84
CA LYS A 99 7.52 -20.29 -6.53
C LYS A 99 6.45 -20.91 -5.62
N ARG A 100 5.24 -20.37 -5.63
CA ARG A 100 4.11 -20.92 -4.86
C ARG A 100 3.69 -22.28 -5.40
N ASP A 101 3.54 -22.40 -6.72
CA ASP A 101 3.12 -23.63 -7.38
C ASP A 101 4.14 -24.76 -7.13
N LEU A 102 5.44 -24.45 -7.25
CA LEU A 102 6.51 -25.40 -6.93
C LEU A 102 6.48 -25.85 -5.47
N HIS A 103 6.28 -24.91 -4.54
CA HIS A 103 6.20 -25.22 -3.12
C HIS A 103 4.98 -26.10 -2.79
N CYS A 104 3.82 -25.81 -3.39
CA CYS A 104 2.63 -26.63 -3.29
C CYS A 104 2.87 -28.05 -3.83
N ALA A 105 3.51 -28.18 -5.00
CA ALA A 105 3.86 -29.47 -5.59
C ALA A 105 4.79 -30.30 -4.66
N GLU A 106 5.79 -29.68 -4.04
CA GLU A 106 6.65 -30.35 -3.05
C GLU A 106 5.86 -30.85 -1.83
N ILE A 107 4.97 -30.03 -1.29
CA ILE A 107 4.14 -30.41 -0.13
C ILE A 107 3.24 -31.61 -0.49
N LEU A 108 2.54 -31.53 -1.63
CA LEU A 108 1.64 -32.58 -2.09
C LEU A 108 2.39 -33.89 -2.37
N TYR A 109 3.57 -33.80 -2.98
CA TYR A 109 4.44 -34.95 -3.20
C TYR A 109 4.87 -35.62 -1.89
N LYS A 110 5.32 -34.83 -0.90
CA LYS A 110 5.65 -35.34 0.45
C LYS A 110 4.46 -35.95 1.17
N LYS A 111 3.24 -35.55 0.82
CA LYS A 111 1.98 -36.08 1.35
C LYS A 111 1.43 -37.25 0.55
N THR A 112 2.15 -37.77 -0.45
CA THR A 112 1.72 -38.86 -1.35
C THR A 112 0.46 -38.53 -2.18
N LEU A 113 0.11 -37.25 -2.31
CA LEU A 113 -1.06 -36.77 -3.05
C LEU A 113 -0.71 -36.52 -4.53
N TYR A 114 -0.18 -37.54 -5.21
CA TYR A 114 0.44 -37.38 -6.53
C TYR A 114 -0.51 -36.88 -7.63
N GLU A 115 -1.78 -37.30 -7.60
CA GLU A 115 -2.80 -36.82 -8.56
C GLU A 115 -3.06 -35.31 -8.44
N GLN A 116 -2.77 -34.72 -7.29
CA GLN A 116 -2.94 -33.28 -7.04
C GLN A 116 -1.71 -32.46 -7.44
N CYS A 117 -0.55 -33.10 -7.65
CA CYS A 117 0.67 -32.42 -8.10
C CYS A 117 0.63 -31.99 -9.58
N ALA A 118 -0.25 -32.62 -10.37
CA ALA A 118 -0.39 -32.35 -11.80
C ALA A 118 -1.48 -31.31 -12.13
N LYS A 119 -2.12 -30.75 -11.10
CA LYS A 119 -3.10 -29.65 -11.20
C LYS A 119 -2.44 -28.32 -10.91
#